data_AF-A0A420SS54-F1
#
_entry.id   AF-A0A420SS54-F1
#
_cell.length_a   1.000
_cell.length_b   1.000
_cell.length_c   1.000
_cell.angle_alpha   90.00
_cell.angle_beta   90.00
_cell.angle_gamma   90.00
#
_symmetry.space_group_name_H-M   'P 1'
#
loop_
_entity.id
_entity.type
_entity.pdbx_description
1 polymer ?
#
loop_
_entity_poly.entity_id
_entity_poly.type
_entity_poly.pdbx_seq_one_letter_code
_entity_poly.pdbx_strand_id
1 'polypeptide(L)'
;MGDSGTAGLLRFKNEEGKESFSVAIGVHVYKPWLDIITGLADNITGAQSLPEYYGETTDKTKRREATKTEQSVLNIDHRNITAKYRVKAGENLELNIIIG
;
A
#
# COMPACT_ATOMS: atom_id res chain seq x y z
N MET A 1 9.67 1.92 -11.66
CA MET A 1 10.69 2.19 -10.62
C MET A 1 12.04 1.85 -11.21
N GLY A 2 13.13 2.51 -10.79
CA GLY A 2 14.46 2.28 -11.40
C GLY A 2 15.03 0.89 -11.12
N ASP A 3 14.77 0.34 -9.93
CA ASP A 3 15.13 -1.02 -9.53
C ASP A 3 14.31 -1.45 -8.29
N SER A 4 14.51 -2.68 -7.82
CA SER A 4 14.08 -3.19 -6.53
C SER A 4 14.58 -2.33 -5.36
N GLY A 5 13.79 -2.24 -4.29
CA GLY A 5 14.14 -1.52 -3.06
C GLY A 5 13.39 -0.21 -2.86
N THR A 6 12.51 0.16 -3.78
CA THR A 6 11.67 1.36 -3.68
C THR A 6 10.18 1.04 -3.84
N ALA A 7 9.33 2.04 -3.56
CA ALA A 7 7.89 1.93 -3.57
C ALA A 7 7.25 3.29 -3.87
N GLY A 8 5.99 3.24 -4.30
CA GLY A 8 5.09 4.38 -4.39
C GLY A 8 3.90 4.20 -3.46
N LEU A 9 3.16 5.28 -3.22
CA LEU A 9 1.97 5.28 -2.38
C LEU A 9 0.88 6.12 -3.04
N LEU A 10 -0.29 5.52 -3.19
CA LEU A 10 -1.50 6.17 -3.70
C LEU A 10 -2.46 6.41 -2.55
N ARG A 11 -2.84 7.66 -2.29
CA ARG A 11 -3.86 8.02 -1.29
C ARG A 11 -5.18 8.32 -1.99
N PHE A 12 -6.25 7.68 -1.55
CA PHE A 12 -7.61 7.90 -2.01
C PHE A 12 -8.39 8.62 -0.92
N LYS A 13 -9.23 9.58 -1.34
CA LYS A 13 -10.21 10.27 -0.50
C LYS A 13 -11.53 10.32 -1.25
N ASN A 14 -12.64 10.16 -0.54
CA ASN A 14 -13.95 10.46 -1.09
C ASN A 14 -14.18 11.98 -1.17
N GLU A 15 -15.21 12.42 -1.88
CA GLU A 15 -15.53 13.85 -2.05
C GLU A 15 -15.76 14.56 -0.72
N GLU A 16 -16.34 13.86 0.27
CA GLU A 16 -16.58 14.41 1.60
C GLU A 16 -15.34 14.46 2.51
N GLY A 17 -14.22 13.85 2.10
CA GLY A 17 -12.98 13.76 2.86
C GLY A 17 -13.02 12.86 4.10
N LYS A 18 -14.19 12.29 4.45
CA LYS A 18 -14.39 11.48 5.66
C LYS A 18 -13.74 10.10 5.57
N GLU A 19 -13.67 9.56 4.36
CA GLU A 19 -13.06 8.25 4.11
C GLU A 19 -11.72 8.46 3.41
N SER A 20 -10.66 7.91 4.00
CA SER A 20 -9.38 7.87 3.33
C SER A 20 -8.64 6.57 3.59
N PHE A 21 -7.98 6.08 2.54
CA PHE A 21 -7.06 4.98 2.62
C PHE A 21 -5.87 5.23 1.70
N SER A 22 -4.78 4.54 1.97
CA SER A 22 -3.60 4.56 1.11
C SER A 22 -3.20 3.14 0.73
N VAL A 23 -2.69 2.98 -0.48
CA VAL A 23 -2.12 1.73 -0.98
C VAL A 23 -0.65 1.99 -1.27
N ALA A 24 0.22 1.35 -0.50
CA ALA A 24 1.66 1.33 -0.76
C ALA A 24 1.98 0.12 -1.64
N ILE A 25 2.81 0.34 -2.67
CA ILE A 25 3.12 -0.66 -3.70
C ILE A 25 4.60 -0.53 -4.03
N GLY A 26 5.35 -1.63 -4.00
CA GLY A 26 6.75 -1.59 -4.36
C GLY A 26 7.36 -2.95 -4.62
N VAL A 27 8.68 -2.97 -4.73
CA VAL A 27 9.48 -4.19 -4.89
C VAL A 27 10.53 -4.23 -3.79
N HIS A 28 10.64 -5.36 -3.09
CA HIS A 28 11.65 -5.60 -2.08
C HIS A 28 12.32 -6.95 -2.29
N VAL A 29 13.66 -6.96 -2.37
CA VAL A 29 14.48 -8.15 -2.71
C VAL A 29 13.90 -8.89 -3.91
N TYR A 30 13.60 -8.14 -4.97
CA TYR A 30 13.06 -8.65 -6.24
C TYR A 30 11.69 -9.32 -6.15
N LYS A 31 10.94 -9.10 -5.05
CA LYS A 31 9.57 -9.57 -4.89
C LYS A 31 8.62 -8.37 -4.78
N PRO A 32 7.45 -8.40 -5.46
CA PRO A 32 6.43 -7.40 -5.27
C PRO A 32 5.92 -7.42 -3.83
N TRP A 33 5.53 -6.25 -3.34
CA TRP A 33 4.83 -6.12 -2.07
C TRP A 33 3.72 -5.07 -2.18
N LEU A 34 2.71 -5.20 -1.32
CA LEU A 34 1.68 -4.18 -1.12
C LEU A 34 1.32 -4.05 0.36
N ASP A 35 0.80 -2.90 0.73
CA ASP A 35 0.15 -2.66 2.01
C ASP A 35 -1.04 -1.71 1.84
N ILE A 36 -2.13 -1.96 2.57
CA ILE A 36 -3.31 -1.09 2.64
C ILE A 36 -3.35 -0.44 4.01
N ILE A 37 -3.34 0.89 4.04
CA ILE A 37 -3.42 1.70 5.24
C ILE A 37 -4.80 2.36 5.30
N THR A 38 -5.61 2.01 6.29
CA THR A 38 -6.90 2.64 6.59
C THR A 38 -6.83 3.42 7.89
N GLY A 39 -7.87 4.19 8.21
CA GLY A 39 -7.95 4.93 9.47
C GLY A 39 -6.93 6.06 9.60
N LEU A 40 -6.47 6.61 8.47
CA LEU A 40 -5.52 7.70 8.45
C LEU A 40 -6.20 9.00 8.88
N ALA A 41 -5.60 9.69 9.85
CA ALA A 41 -5.98 11.08 10.15
C ALA A 41 -5.78 11.97 8.91
N ASP A 42 -6.54 13.04 8.81
CA ASP A 42 -6.60 13.86 7.61
C ASP A 42 -5.25 14.46 7.21
N ASN A 43 -4.46 14.84 8.22
CA ASN A 43 -3.13 15.42 8.07
C ASN A 43 -2.05 14.40 7.67
N ILE A 44 -2.31 13.09 7.71
CA ILE A 44 -1.29 12.07 7.42
C ILE A 44 -1.19 11.81 5.91
N THR A 45 -0.30 12.52 5.25
CA THR A 45 -0.13 12.45 3.78
C THR A 45 0.67 11.23 3.33
N GLY A 46 0.61 10.93 2.03
CA GLY A 46 1.47 9.91 1.42
C GLY A 46 2.96 10.19 1.57
N ALA A 47 3.36 11.47 1.50
CA ALA A 47 4.74 11.91 1.66
C ALA A 47 5.27 11.68 3.08
N GLN A 48 4.41 11.73 4.10
CA GLN A 48 4.76 11.37 5.48
C GLN A 48 4.73 9.86 5.70
N SER A 49 3.76 9.16 5.10
CA SER A 49 3.53 7.73 5.33
C SER A 49 4.53 6.81 4.65
N LEU A 50 5.00 7.17 3.44
CA LEU A 50 5.88 6.34 2.62
C LEU A 50 7.29 6.15 3.24
N PRO A 51 7.95 7.18 3.80
CA PRO A 51 9.24 7.02 4.47
C PRO A 51 9.24 5.99 5.61
N GLU A 52 8.11 5.79 6.31
CA GLU A 52 8.03 4.85 7.43
C GLU A 52 8.20 3.36 7.02
N TYR A 53 8.13 3.04 5.73
CA TYR A 53 8.47 1.70 5.22
C TYR A 53 9.99 1.46 5.11
N TYR A 54 10.80 2.47 5.42
CA TYR A 54 12.26 2.45 5.33
C TYR A 54 12.90 2.83 6.66
N GLY A 55 14.15 2.40 6.87
CA GLY A 55 14.90 2.69 8.09
C GLY A 55 14.77 1.60 9.16
N GLU A 56 14.65 2.02 10.42
CA GLU A 56 14.60 1.15 11.59
C GLU A 56 13.43 0.15 11.55
N THR A 57 13.58 -0.97 12.26
CA THR A 57 12.55 -2.03 12.26
C THR A 57 11.28 -1.54 12.96
N THR A 58 10.23 -1.32 12.18
CA THR A 58 8.88 -0.97 12.62
C THR A 58 7.86 -1.95 12.05
N ASP A 59 6.58 -1.78 12.40
CA ASP A 59 5.54 -2.61 11.78
C ASP A 59 5.39 -2.35 10.28
N LYS A 60 5.68 -1.14 9.79
CA LYS A 60 5.65 -0.84 8.35
C LYS A 60 6.81 -1.50 7.60
N THR A 61 8.02 -1.48 8.15
CA THR A 61 9.15 -2.20 7.52
C THR A 61 8.86 -3.71 7.45
N LYS A 62 8.30 -4.30 8.52
CA LYS A 62 7.84 -5.70 8.52
C LYS A 62 6.77 -5.98 7.46
N ARG A 63 5.84 -5.05 7.22
CA ARG A 63 4.82 -5.20 6.16
C ARG A 63 5.42 -5.19 4.76
N ARG A 64 6.41 -4.33 4.50
CA ARG A 64 7.20 -4.37 3.27
C ARG A 64 7.95 -5.70 3.11
N GLU A 65 8.60 -6.16 4.18
CA GLU A 65 9.41 -7.39 4.20
C GLU A 65 8.59 -8.66 4.10
N ALA A 66 7.32 -8.63 4.51
CA ALA A 66 6.39 -9.74 4.31
C ALA A 66 6.12 -10.04 2.83
N THR A 67 6.39 -9.10 1.91
CA THR A 67 6.23 -9.28 0.45
C THR A 67 4.84 -9.79 0.06
N LYS A 68 3.80 -9.27 0.73
CA LYS A 68 2.41 -9.67 0.47
C LYS A 68 2.00 -9.26 -0.95
N THR A 69 1.32 -10.17 -1.64
CA THR A 69 0.81 -9.92 -3.00
C THR A 69 -0.71 -9.79 -3.08
N GLU A 70 -1.40 -9.96 -1.96
CA GLU A 70 -2.79 -9.58 -1.79
C GLU A 70 -3.09 -9.14 -0.36
N GLN A 71 -4.05 -8.25 -0.21
CA GLN A 71 -4.58 -7.79 1.07
C GLN A 71 -6.02 -7.32 0.90
N SER A 72 -6.83 -7.55 1.92
CA SER A 72 -8.19 -7.02 2.04
C SER A 72 -8.35 -6.43 3.43
N VAL A 73 -8.88 -5.21 3.52
CA VAL A 73 -9.10 -4.51 4.78
C VAL A 73 -10.50 -3.89 4.76
N LEU A 74 -11.27 -4.15 5.80
CA LEU A 74 -12.51 -3.43 6.07
C LEU A 74 -12.16 -2.08 6.68
N ASN A 75 -12.63 -0.99 6.09
CA ASN A 75 -12.42 0.34 6.64
C ASN A 75 -13.51 0.73 7.66
N ILE A 76 -13.38 1.95 8.21
CA ILE A 76 -14.30 2.46 9.24
C ILE A 76 -15.74 2.64 8.74
N ASP A 77 -15.91 2.84 7.42
CA ASP A 77 -17.21 2.98 6.77
C ASP A 77 -17.78 1.65 6.28
N HIS A 78 -17.24 0.52 6.76
CA HIS A 78 -17.63 -0.83 6.38
C HIS A 78 -17.49 -1.16 4.88
N ARG A 79 -16.64 -0.42 4.16
CA ARG A 79 -16.22 -0.76 2.79
C ARG A 79 -14.99 -1.66 2.81
N ASN A 80 -14.98 -2.64 1.93
CA ASN A 80 -13.84 -3.54 1.78
C ASN A 80 -12.90 -2.98 0.71
N ILE A 81 -11.66 -2.71 1.11
CA ILE A 81 -10.59 -2.29 0.22
C ILE A 81 -9.69 -3.49 -0.03
N THR A 82 -9.60 -3.92 -1.29
CA THR A 82 -8.78 -5.07 -1.70
C THR A 82 -7.72 -4.63 -2.70
N ALA A 83 -6.49 -5.07 -2.50
CA ALA A 83 -5.42 -4.92 -3.47
C ALA A 83 -4.80 -6.30 -3.75
N LYS A 84 -4.65 -6.65 -5.03
CA LYS A 84 -4.13 -7.96 -5.45
C LYS A 84 -3.34 -7.87 -6.73
N TYR A 85 -2.12 -8.40 -6.71
CA TYR A 85 -1.31 -8.52 -7.91
C TYR A 85 -1.89 -9.59 -8.83
N ARG A 86 -2.15 -9.22 -10.08
CA ARG A 86 -2.51 -10.10 -11.19
C ARG A 86 -1.27 -10.74 -11.81
N VAL A 87 -0.20 -9.95 -12.00
CA VAL A 87 1.12 -10.41 -12.43
C VAL A 87 2.10 -10.19 -11.29
N LYS A 88 2.77 -11.27 -10.84
CA LYS A 88 3.56 -11.32 -9.59
C LYS A 88 5.05 -11.57 -9.82
N ALA A 89 5.48 -11.70 -11.06
CA ALA A 89 6.84 -12.05 -11.44
C ALA A 89 7.26 -11.28 -12.70
N GLY A 90 8.58 -11.19 -12.89
CA GLY A 90 9.16 -10.35 -13.93
C GLY A 90 9.12 -8.86 -13.56
N GLU A 91 9.42 -8.03 -14.54
CA GLU A 91 9.59 -6.58 -14.35
C GLU A 91 8.27 -5.82 -14.53
N ASN A 92 7.33 -6.40 -15.27
CA ASN A 92 6.04 -5.80 -15.59
C ASN A 92 4.94 -6.39 -14.70
N LEU A 93 4.87 -5.88 -13.47
CA LEU A 93 3.87 -6.28 -12.48
C LEU A 93 2.53 -5.59 -12.77
N GLU A 94 1.43 -6.27 -12.46
CA GLU A 94 0.06 -5.74 -12.61
C GLU A 94 -0.67 -5.87 -11.28
N LEU A 95 -1.31 -4.80 -10.81
CA LEU A 95 -2.06 -4.74 -9.56
C LEU A 95 -3.49 -4.25 -9.81
N ASN A 96 -4.46 -4.97 -9.26
CA ASN A 96 -5.84 -4.50 -9.14
C ASN A 96 -6.06 -3.89 -7.76
N ILE A 97 -6.65 -2.70 -7.71
CA ILE A 97 -7.21 -2.08 -6.49
C ILE A 97 -8.72 -2.07 -6.66
N ILE A 98 -9.43 -2.72 -5.74
CA ILE A 98 -10.88 -2.91 -5.77
C ILE A 98 -11.45 -2.21 -4.53
N ILE A 99 -12.33 -1.25 -4.79
CA ILE A 99 -13.05 -0.47 -3.76
C ILE A 99 -14.49 -0.97 -3.80
N GLY A 100 -14.93 -1.63 -2.73
CA GLY A 100 -16.29 -2.17 -2.58
C GLY A 100 -17.28 -1.19 -1.98
#